data_AF-A0A2J8WBQ8-F1
#
_entry.id   AF-A0A2J8WBQ8-F1
#
_cell.length_a   1.000
_cell.length_b   1.000
_cell.length_c   1.000
_cell.angle_alpha   90.00
_cell.angle_beta   90.00
_cell.angle_gamma   90.00
#
_symmetry.space_group_name_H-M   'P 1'
#
loop_
_entity.id
_entity.type
_entity.pdbx_description
1 polymer ?
#
loop_
_entity_poly.entity_id
_entity_poly.type
_entity_poly.pdbx_seq_one_letter_code
_entity_poly.pdbx_strand_id
1 'polypeptide(L)'
;MAMTAGTTTTFPMSNHTRERVTVAKLTLENFYSNLILQHEERETRQKKLEVAMEEEGLADEEKKLRRSQHARKETEFLRLKRTRLGLDDFESLKVIGRGAFGEVRLVQKKDTGHIYAMKILRKADMLEKEQ
;
A
#
# COMPACT_ATOMS: atom_id res chain seq x y z
N MET A 1 9.68 -12.27 60.22
CA MET A 1 9.62 -12.49 58.75
C MET A 1 8.16 -12.67 58.36
N ALA A 2 7.59 -11.71 57.63
CA ALA A 2 6.32 -11.90 56.91
C ALA A 2 6.40 -11.04 55.65
N MET A 3 6.69 -11.68 54.51
CA MET A 3 6.68 -11.07 53.18
C MET A 3 5.23 -11.00 52.72
N THR A 4 4.63 -9.83 52.67
CA THR A 4 3.29 -9.63 52.10
C THR A 4 3.41 -9.63 50.58
N ALA A 5 2.93 -10.71 49.94
CA ALA A 5 2.82 -10.82 48.50
C ALA A 5 1.82 -9.78 47.97
N GLY A 6 2.30 -8.83 47.17
CA GLY A 6 1.46 -7.87 46.46
C GLY A 6 0.51 -8.60 45.51
N THR A 7 -0.78 -8.55 45.81
CA THR A 7 -1.83 -9.08 44.95
C THR A 7 -1.91 -8.19 43.70
N THR A 8 -1.37 -8.65 42.58
CA THR A 8 -1.60 -8.00 41.29
C THR A 8 -3.06 -8.21 40.92
N THR A 9 -3.87 -7.19 41.12
CA THR A 9 -5.27 -7.16 40.68
C THR A 9 -5.29 -7.14 39.14
N THR A 10 -5.44 -8.32 38.55
CA THR A 10 -5.64 -8.47 37.11
C THR A 10 -7.09 -8.08 36.78
N PHE A 11 -7.30 -6.81 36.42
CA PHE A 11 -8.58 -6.39 35.87
C PHE A 11 -8.81 -7.11 34.52
N PRO A 12 -9.98 -7.75 34.31
CA PRO A 12 -10.27 -8.40 33.03
C PRO A 12 -10.36 -7.34 31.94
N MET A 13 -9.42 -7.36 31.00
CA MET A 13 -9.38 -6.45 29.87
C MET A 13 -10.54 -6.76 28.91
N SER A 14 -11.30 -5.72 28.53
CA SER A 14 -12.40 -5.83 27.56
C SER A 14 -11.89 -6.36 26.21
N ASN A 15 -12.71 -7.14 25.52
CA ASN A 15 -12.43 -7.64 24.17
C ASN A 15 -12.12 -6.49 23.19
N HIS A 16 -12.82 -5.36 23.32
CA HIS A 16 -12.55 -4.16 22.52
C HIS A 16 -11.10 -3.69 22.66
N THR A 17 -10.59 -3.68 23.88
CA THR A 17 -9.21 -3.27 24.16
C THR A 17 -8.22 -4.29 23.60
N ARG A 18 -8.51 -5.59 23.73
CA ARG A 18 -7.67 -6.67 23.18
C ARG A 18 -7.59 -6.60 21.65
N GLU A 19 -8.71 -6.37 20.97
CA GLU A 19 -8.76 -6.18 19.51
C GLU A 19 -7.95 -4.98 19.07
N ARG A 20 -8.11 -3.82 19.72
CA ARG A 20 -7.32 -2.62 19.40
C ARG A 20 -5.83 -2.82 19.60
N VAL A 21 -5.42 -3.51 20.67
CA VAL A 21 -4.01 -3.83 20.92
C VAL A 21 -3.46 -4.74 19.82
N THR A 22 -4.21 -5.77 19.43
CA THR A 22 -3.83 -6.66 18.33
C THR A 22 -3.69 -5.90 17.02
N VAL A 23 -4.67 -5.06 16.66
CA VAL A 23 -4.62 -4.23 15.46
C VAL A 23 -3.43 -3.27 15.49
N ALA A 24 -3.18 -2.61 16.62
CA ALA A 24 -2.05 -1.70 16.77
C ALA A 24 -0.71 -2.43 16.61
N LYS A 25 -0.55 -3.59 17.25
CA LYS A 25 0.64 -4.43 17.14
C LYS A 25 0.89 -4.84 15.68
N LEU A 26 -0.11 -5.41 15.02
CA LEU A 26 -0.03 -5.82 13.61
C LEU A 26 0.28 -4.64 12.69
N THR A 27 -0.32 -3.48 12.95
CA THR A 27 -0.09 -2.27 12.16
C THR A 27 1.36 -1.81 12.27
N LEU A 28 1.94 -1.81 13.47
CA LEU A 28 3.33 -1.41 13.71
C LEU A 28 4.32 -2.39 13.07
N GLU A 29 4.11 -3.69 13.28
CA GLU A 29 4.95 -4.73 12.67
C GLU A 29 4.93 -4.60 11.14
N ASN A 30 3.75 -4.55 10.54
CA ASN A 30 3.60 -4.40 9.10
C ASN A 30 4.21 -3.07 8.59
N PHE A 31 4.09 -1.98 9.34
CA PHE A 31 4.69 -0.70 8.97
C PHE A 31 6.20 -0.80 8.85
N TYR A 32 6.88 -1.33 9.87
CA TYR A 32 8.35 -1.44 9.87
C TYR A 32 8.85 -2.47 8.87
N SER A 33 8.19 -3.62 8.72
CA SER A 33 8.53 -4.61 7.69
C SER A 33 8.45 -3.98 6.29
N ASN A 34 7.36 -3.27 5.98
CA ASN A 34 7.23 -2.59 4.69
C ASN A 34 8.24 -1.46 4.51
N LEU A 35 8.60 -0.74 5.57
CA LEU A 35 9.58 0.34 5.51
C LEU A 35 10.98 -0.19 5.14
N ILE A 36 11.41 -1.28 5.79
CA ILE A 36 12.70 -1.93 5.52
C ILE A 36 12.73 -2.47 4.09
N LEU A 37 11.70 -3.22 3.67
CA LEU A 37 11.62 -3.76 2.31
C LEU A 37 11.69 -2.64 1.26
N GLN A 38 10.98 -1.53 1.47
CA GLN A 38 11.03 -0.39 0.54
C GLN A 38 12.42 0.24 0.43
N HIS A 39 13.17 0.28 1.53
CA HIS A 39 14.54 0.77 1.52
C HIS A 39 15.47 -0.18 0.75
N GLU A 40 15.41 -1.48 1.03
CA GLU A 40 16.20 -2.50 0.34
C GLU A 40 15.91 -2.53 -1.17
N GLU A 41 14.64 -2.45 -1.56
CA GLU A 41 14.24 -2.39 -2.96
C GLU A 41 14.82 -1.16 -3.66
N ARG A 42 14.87 -0.01 -2.99
CA ARG A 42 15.43 1.24 -3.53
C ARG A 42 16.93 1.15 -3.74
N GLU A 43 17.66 0.65 -2.74
CA GLU A 43 19.10 0.38 -2.84
C GLU A 43 19.40 -0.61 -3.97
N THR A 44 18.59 -1.66 -4.09
CA THR A 44 18.73 -2.67 -5.15
C THR A 44 18.55 -2.06 -6.54
N ARG A 45 17.55 -1.19 -6.74
CA ARG A 45 17.35 -0.49 -8.03
C ARG A 45 18.51 0.43 -8.36
N GLN A 46 19.02 1.18 -7.37
CA GLN A 46 20.20 2.02 -7.56
C GLN A 46 21.43 1.18 -7.93
N LYS A 47 21.70 0.09 -7.21
CA LYS A 47 22.82 -0.81 -7.52
C LYS A 47 22.72 -1.39 -8.93
N LYS A 48 21.53 -1.80 -9.36
CA LYS A 48 21.30 -2.29 -10.73
C LYS A 48 21.61 -1.22 -11.78
N LEU A 49 21.26 0.04 -11.54
CA LEU A 49 21.62 1.13 -12.43
C LEU A 49 23.14 1.31 -12.51
N GLU A 50 23.84 1.33 -11.37
CA GLU A 50 25.30 1.50 -11.35
C GLU A 50 26.02 0.37 -12.08
N VAL A 51 25.59 -0.89 -11.89
CA VAL A 51 26.13 -2.04 -12.62
C VAL A 51 25.89 -1.90 -14.12
N ALA A 52 24.67 -1.57 -14.54
CA ALA A 52 24.35 -1.41 -15.97
C ALA A 52 25.15 -0.27 -16.63
N MET A 53 25.36 0.84 -15.93
CA MET A 53 26.18 1.95 -16.44
C MET A 53 27.66 1.59 -16.57
N GLU A 54 28.16 0.69 -15.72
CA GLU A 54 29.53 0.20 -15.77
C GLU A 54 29.71 -0.83 -16.90
N GLU A 55 28.77 -1.75 -17.06
CA GLU A 55 28.74 -2.71 -18.17
C GLU A 55 28.65 -2.02 -19.55
N GLU A 56 27.89 -0.93 -19.64
CA GLU A 56 27.79 -0.08 -20.85
C GLU A 56 29.06 0.78 -21.07
N GLY A 57 29.97 0.89 -20.10
CA GLY A 57 31.20 1.67 -20.23
C GLY A 57 30.98 3.18 -20.44
N LEU A 58 29.91 3.73 -19.87
CA LEU A 58 29.48 5.11 -20.12
C LEU A 58 30.48 6.15 -19.58
N ALA A 59 30.60 7.28 -20.28
CA ALA A 59 31.37 8.43 -19.81
C ALA A 59 30.74 9.07 -18.56
N ASP A 60 31.53 9.77 -17.75
CA ASP A 60 31.10 10.32 -16.46
C ASP A 60 29.91 11.29 -16.56
N GLU A 61 29.86 12.12 -17.60
CA GLU A 61 28.73 13.03 -17.82
C GLU A 61 27.43 12.27 -18.13
N GLU A 62 27.52 11.17 -18.89
CA GLU A 62 26.34 10.35 -19.20
C GLU A 62 25.87 9.53 -17.99
N LYS A 63 26.81 9.03 -17.19
CA LYS A 63 26.52 8.42 -15.88
C LYS A 63 25.78 9.41 -14.96
N LYS A 64 26.22 10.66 -14.91
CA LYS A 64 25.58 11.73 -14.12
C LYS A 64 24.16 12.01 -14.61
N LEU A 65 23.94 12.08 -15.92
CA LEU A 65 22.61 12.26 -16.50
C LEU A 65 21.68 11.09 -16.16
N ARG A 66 22.14 9.84 -16.36
CA ARG A 66 21.38 8.62 -16.03
C ARG A 66 20.97 8.58 -14.55
N ARG A 67 21.90 8.90 -13.63
CA ARG A 67 21.61 9.00 -12.18
C ARG A 67 20.54 10.05 -11.88
N SER A 68 20.63 11.23 -12.49
CA SER A 68 19.63 12.30 -12.32
C SER A 68 18.24 11.85 -12.79
N GLN A 69 18.16 11.21 -13.96
CA GLN A 69 16.90 10.68 -14.47
C GLN A 69 16.32 9.58 -13.57
N HIS A 70 17.17 8.69 -13.05
CA HIS A 70 16.76 7.65 -12.11
C HIS A 70 16.22 8.26 -10.80
N ALA A 71 16.92 9.25 -10.22
CA ALA A 71 16.46 9.97 -9.04
C ALA A 71 15.08 10.61 -9.27
N ARG A 72 14.87 11.24 -10.43
CA ARG A 72 13.56 11.79 -10.80
C ARG A 72 12.48 10.72 -10.85
N LYS A 73 12.74 9.57 -11.50
CA LYS A 73 11.80 8.45 -11.58
C LYS A 73 11.46 7.88 -10.19
N GLU A 74 12.44 7.74 -9.30
CA GLU A 74 12.22 7.30 -7.92
C GLU A 74 11.32 8.29 -7.15
N THR A 75 11.56 9.60 -7.29
CA THR A 75 10.71 10.62 -6.66
C THR A 75 9.26 10.54 -7.15
N GLU A 76 9.05 10.38 -8.46
CA GLU A 76 7.72 10.22 -9.06
C GLU A 76 7.03 8.95 -8.55
N PHE A 77 7.74 7.83 -8.50
CA PHE A 77 7.24 6.56 -7.99
C PHE A 77 6.80 6.67 -6.52
N LEU A 78 7.62 7.28 -5.66
CA LEU A 78 7.29 7.48 -4.25
C LEU A 78 6.13 8.48 -4.06
N ARG A 79 5.95 9.44 -4.96
CA ARG A 79 4.77 10.32 -4.95
C ARG A 79 3.52 9.53 -5.32
N LEU A 80 3.57 8.72 -6.38
CA LEU A 80 2.45 7.88 -6.81
C LEU A 80 2.04 6.89 -5.71
N LYS A 81 2.99 6.26 -5.01
CA LYS A 81 2.72 5.34 -3.90
C LYS A 81 2.03 6.01 -2.70
N ARG A 82 2.22 7.33 -2.52
CA ARG A 82 1.53 8.11 -1.49
C ARG A 82 0.12 8.50 -1.91
N THR A 83 -0.16 8.58 -3.20
CA THR A 83 -1.50 8.87 -3.70
C THR A 83 -2.45 7.73 -3.33
N ARG A 84 -3.49 8.05 -2.57
CA ARG A 84 -4.58 7.12 -2.26
C ARG A 84 -5.74 7.43 -3.18
N LEU A 85 -6.05 6.52 -4.09
CA LEU A 85 -7.24 6.63 -4.92
C LEU A 85 -8.46 6.15 -4.12
N GLY A 86 -9.48 6.99 -4.06
CA GLY A 86 -10.78 6.70 -3.46
C GLY A 86 -11.88 6.62 -4.52
N LEU A 87 -13.11 6.33 -4.07
CA LEU A 87 -14.28 6.38 -4.94
C LEU A 87 -14.56 7.80 -5.46
N ASP A 88 -14.23 8.81 -4.66
CA ASP A 88 -14.48 10.22 -4.97
C ASP A 88 -13.63 10.75 -6.14
N ASP A 89 -12.55 10.05 -6.52
CA ASP A 89 -11.71 10.38 -7.67
C ASP A 89 -12.35 9.99 -9.01
N PHE A 90 -13.48 9.27 -8.96
CA PHE A 90 -14.16 8.75 -10.13
C PHE A 90 -15.58 9.29 -10.23
N GLU A 91 -15.98 9.65 -11.44
CA GLU A 91 -17.36 9.98 -11.78
C GLU A 91 -18.04 8.76 -12.40
N SER A 92 -19.20 8.41 -11.86
CA SER A 92 -20.02 7.32 -12.35
C SER A 92 -20.79 7.76 -13.60
N LEU A 93 -20.56 7.11 -14.73
CA LEU A 93 -21.30 7.40 -15.95
C LEU A 93 -22.50 6.47 -16.15
N LYS A 94 -22.26 5.16 -16.26
CA LYS A 94 -23.31 4.19 -16.62
C LYS A 94 -23.05 2.81 -16.05
N VAL A 95 -24.08 2.11 -15.62
CA VAL A 95 -23.97 0.68 -15.28
C VAL A 95 -23.88 -0.15 -16.56
N ILE A 96 -22.84 -0.97 -16.68
CA ILE A 96 -22.57 -1.81 -17.86
C ILE A 96 -22.84 -3.30 -17.62
N GLY A 97 -22.96 -3.74 -16.36
CA GLY A 97 -23.33 -5.11 -16.06
C GLY A 97 -23.74 -5.32 -14.60
N ARG A 98 -24.65 -6.26 -14.36
CA ARG A 98 -25.07 -6.69 -13.02
C ARG A 98 -24.96 -8.21 -12.95
N GLY A 99 -24.35 -8.72 -11.89
CA GLY A 99 -24.22 -10.16 -11.65
C GLY A 99 -24.40 -10.51 -10.18
N ALA A 100 -24.29 -11.80 -9.85
CA ALA A 100 -24.46 -12.29 -8.48
C ALA A 100 -23.48 -11.68 -7.47
N PHE A 101 -22.27 -11.34 -7.92
CA PHE A 101 -21.19 -10.81 -7.07
C PHE A 101 -21.10 -9.27 -7.05
N GLY A 102 -22.07 -8.59 -7.67
CA GLY A 102 -22.16 -7.12 -7.69
C GLY A 102 -22.29 -6.53 -9.09
N GLU A 103 -22.02 -5.24 -9.24
CA GLU A 103 -22.22 -4.49 -10.50
C GLU A 103 -20.91 -3.99 -11.10
N VAL A 104 -20.90 -3.83 -12.42
CA VAL A 104 -19.84 -3.18 -13.17
C VAL A 104 -20.37 -1.86 -13.71
N ARG A 105 -19.62 -0.79 -13.49
CA ARG A 105 -19.99 0.58 -13.87
C ARG A 105 -18.88 1.21 -14.69
N LEU A 106 -19.25 1.83 -15.81
CA LEU A 106 -18.39 2.73 -16.56
C LEU A 106 -18.16 3.99 -15.73
N VAL A 107 -16.91 4.30 -15.46
CA VAL A 107 -16.50 5.46 -14.66
C VAL A 107 -15.47 6.29 -15.41
N GLN A 108 -15.43 7.59 -15.12
CA GLN A 108 -14.40 8.50 -15.61
C GLN A 108 -13.55 8.98 -14.44
N LYS A 109 -12.23 8.88 -14.56
CA LYS A 109 -11.33 9.46 -13.56
C LYS A 109 -11.32 10.98 -13.71
N LYS A 110 -11.60 11.73 -12.63
CA LYS A 110 -11.85 13.17 -12.70
C LYS A 110 -10.65 14.00 -13.13
N ASP A 111 -9.44 13.58 -12.78
CA ASP A 111 -8.21 14.33 -13.07
C ASP A 111 -7.70 14.13 -14.51
N THR A 112 -7.77 12.90 -15.04
CA THR A 112 -7.28 12.60 -16.40
C THR A 112 -8.39 12.52 -17.45
N GLY A 113 -9.66 12.44 -17.04
CA GLY A 113 -10.77 12.20 -17.94
C GLY A 113 -10.79 10.78 -18.56
N HIS A 114 -9.91 9.88 -18.12
CA HIS A 114 -9.84 8.54 -18.68
C HIS A 114 -11.03 7.68 -18.23
N ILE A 115 -11.55 6.89 -19.16
CA ILE A 115 -12.69 6.01 -18.94
C ILE A 115 -12.20 4.62 -18.50
N TYR A 116 -12.82 4.09 -17.43
CA TYR A 116 -12.53 2.78 -16.85
C TYR A 116 -13.83 2.01 -16.57
N ALA A 117 -13.71 0.69 -16.36
CA ALA A 117 -14.79 -0.14 -15.82
C ALA A 117 -14.51 -0.44 -14.34
N MET A 118 -15.35 0.07 -13.44
CA MET A 118 -15.27 -0.18 -12.00
C MET A 118 -16.14 -1.37 -11.63
N LYS A 119 -15.52 -2.44 -11.10
CA LYS A 119 -16.23 -3.57 -10.50
C LYS A 119 -16.52 -3.28 -9.03
N ILE A 120 -17.79 -3.20 -8.68
CA ILE A 120 -18.27 -2.99 -7.31
C ILE A 120 -18.66 -4.35 -6.75
N LEU A 121 -17.94 -4.82 -5.73
CA LEU A 121 -18.18 -6.09 -5.05
C LEU A 121 -18.84 -5.86 -3.69
N ARG A 122 -19.84 -6.68 -3.36
CA ARG A 122 -20.47 -6.69 -2.02
C ARG A 122 -19.81 -7.76 -1.17
N LYS A 123 -18.79 -7.37 -0.40
CA LYS A 123 -17.97 -8.32 0.37
C LYS A 123 -18.76 -9.11 1.44
N ALA A 124 -19.78 -8.50 2.05
CA ALA A 124 -20.64 -9.19 3.01
C ALA A 124 -21.38 -10.36 2.35
N ASP A 125 -22.06 -10.10 1.23
CA ASP A 125 -22.78 -11.10 0.44
C ASP A 125 -21.85 -12.21 -0.12
N MET A 126 -20.56 -11.94 -0.32
CA MET A 126 -19.58 -12.95 -0.73
C MET A 126 -19.23 -13.88 0.42
N LEU A 127 -18.95 -13.34 1.61
CA LEU A 127 -18.58 -14.12 2.78
C LEU A 127 -19.71 -15.03 3.26
N GLU A 128 -20.97 -14.58 3.19
CA GLU A 128 -22.14 -15.40 3.54
C GLU A 128 -22.37 -16.59 2.61
N LYS A 129 -21.79 -16.56 1.39
CA LYS A 129 -21.97 -17.60 0.38
C LYS A 129 -20.80 -18.58 0.25
N GLU A 130 -19.82 -18.53 1.17
CA GLU A 130 -18.61 -19.38 1.18
C GLU A 130 -17.93 -19.54 -0.20
N GLN A 131 -17.83 -18.43 -0.95
CA GLN A 131 -17.11 -18.34 -2.23
C GLN A 131 -16.03 -17.27 -2.20
#